data_AF-A0AAV0P0X0-F1
#
_entry.id   AF-A0AAV0P0X0-F1
#
_cell.length_a   1.000
_cell.length_b   1.000
_cell.length_c   1.000
_cell.angle_alpha   90.00
_cell.angle_beta   90.00
_cell.angle_gamma   90.00
#
_symmetry.space_group_name_H-M   'P 1'
#
loop_
_entity.id
_entity.type
_entity.pdbx_description
1 polymer ?
#
loop_
_entity_poly.entity_id
_entity_poly.type
_entity_poly.pdbx_seq_one_letter_code
_entity_poly.pdbx_strand_id
1 'polypeptide(L)'
;MCCIQSLKTSCGEEYHDVDPTNHECINNLDAFDETYPYLLSDYWANDAVVRKALHVRKDTVQRWIRCNYRLDYNSDVSSSFQYHVYLSTKGYRSLIYSGDHDMVVPSMGTQAWIRALNYSIVEDWRSWHVDGQVGGYTRTYSNGMTFATVKGAGHIAVAHKPLECSVLFKRWINQEPL
;
A
#
# COMPACT_ATOMS: atom_id res chain seq x y z
N MET A 1 15.58 5.56 11.11
CA MET A 1 16.36 4.61 11.92
C MET A 1 15.80 4.62 13.34
N CYS A 2 14.49 4.44 13.47
CA CYS A 2 13.92 4.19 14.78
C CYS A 2 14.13 2.70 15.09
N CYS A 3 14.08 2.34 16.36
CA CYS A 3 13.91 0.96 16.83
C CYS A 3 15.15 0.13 17.16
N ILE A 4 16.34 0.24 16.54
CA ILE A 4 17.44 -0.69 16.92
C ILE A 4 17.85 -0.54 18.40
N GLN A 5 18.02 0.70 18.88
CA GLN A 5 18.41 0.91 20.27
C GLN A 5 17.27 0.58 21.24
N SER A 6 16.03 0.96 20.90
CA SER A 6 14.84 0.65 21.69
C SER A 6 14.58 -0.86 21.77
N LEU A 7 14.77 -1.58 20.66
CA LEU A 7 14.64 -3.03 20.56
C LEU A 7 15.69 -3.71 21.44
N LYS A 8 16.96 -3.30 21.37
CA LYS A 8 18.02 -3.81 22.25
C LYS A 8 17.68 -3.64 23.72
N THR A 9 17.20 -2.46 24.11
CA THR A 9 16.87 -2.15 25.50
C THR A 9 15.62 -2.92 25.98
N SER A 10 14.56 -2.97 25.19
CA SER A 10 13.29 -3.59 25.58
C SER A 10 13.33 -5.12 25.54
N CYS A 11 14.10 -5.72 24.63
CA CYS A 11 14.19 -7.16 24.44
C CYS A 11 15.39 -7.81 25.14
N GLY A 12 16.28 -7.02 25.78
CA GLY A 12 17.46 -7.56 26.47
C GLY A 12 18.44 -8.30 25.55
N GLU A 13 18.45 -7.94 24.26
CA GLU A 13 19.19 -8.63 23.19
C GLU A 13 18.72 -10.07 22.85
N GLU A 14 17.57 -10.50 23.39
CA GLU A 14 16.90 -11.75 23.01
C GLU A 14 15.69 -11.45 22.11
N TYR A 15 15.77 -11.86 20.84
CA TYR A 15 14.74 -11.55 19.82
C TYR A 15 13.95 -12.78 19.36
N HIS A 16 14.24 -13.95 19.93
CA HIS A 16 13.57 -15.21 19.64
C HIS A 16 12.79 -15.66 20.87
N ASP A 17 11.58 -16.20 20.67
CA ASP A 17 10.69 -16.67 21.75
C ASP A 17 10.47 -15.63 22.86
N VAL A 18 10.35 -14.36 22.46
CA VAL A 18 10.13 -13.21 23.35
C VAL A 18 8.93 -13.45 24.26
N ASP A 19 9.08 -13.10 25.54
CA ASP A 19 8.00 -13.16 26.53
C ASP A 19 6.74 -12.43 26.01
N PRO A 20 5.61 -13.14 25.84
CA PRO A 20 4.38 -12.55 25.30
C PRO A 20 3.78 -11.47 26.21
N THR A 21 4.22 -11.38 27.47
CA THR A 21 3.80 -10.32 28.40
C THR A 21 4.65 -9.06 28.27
N ASN A 22 5.83 -9.12 27.64
CA ASN A 22 6.68 -7.98 27.35
C ASN A 22 6.17 -7.23 26.11
N HIS A 23 5.07 -6.51 26.30
CA HIS A 23 4.40 -5.79 25.21
C HIS A 23 5.28 -4.70 24.58
N GLU A 24 6.24 -4.14 25.35
CA GLU A 24 7.18 -3.15 24.84
C GLU A 24 8.17 -3.77 23.83
N CYS A 25 8.75 -4.93 24.14
CA CYS A 25 9.62 -5.64 23.20
C CYS A 25 8.85 -6.08 21.96
N ILE A 26 7.64 -6.66 22.11
CA ILE A 26 6.82 -7.10 20.97
C ILE A 26 6.52 -5.94 20.03
N ASN A 27 6.06 -4.80 20.55
CA ASN A 27 5.77 -3.63 19.73
C ASN A 27 7.02 -3.08 19.03
N ASN A 28 8.18 -3.09 19.70
CA ASN A 28 9.43 -2.66 19.09
C ASN A 28 9.92 -3.64 18.02
N LEU A 29 9.70 -4.94 18.20
CA LEU A 29 10.05 -5.99 17.26
C LEU A 29 9.18 -5.90 16.00
N ASP A 30 7.87 -5.76 16.16
CA ASP A 30 6.93 -5.54 15.05
C ASP A 30 7.31 -4.28 14.25
N ALA A 31 7.59 -3.17 14.95
CA ALA A 31 8.03 -1.93 14.31
C ALA A 31 9.39 -2.08 13.60
N PHE A 32 10.30 -2.88 14.14
CA PHE A 32 11.56 -3.19 13.49
C PHE A 32 11.33 -4.00 12.21
N ASP A 33 10.53 -5.07 12.27
CA ASP A 33 10.22 -5.93 11.13
C ASP A 33 9.52 -5.16 10.00
N GLU A 34 8.60 -4.25 10.33
CA GLU A 34 7.97 -3.36 9.34
C GLU A 34 8.97 -2.41 8.65
N THR A 35 10.02 -1.97 9.36
CA THR A 35 10.97 -0.98 8.86
C THR A 35 12.26 -1.57 8.30
N TYR A 36 12.56 -2.83 8.60
CA TYR A 36 13.75 -3.54 8.19
C TYR A 36 13.89 -3.64 6.65
N PRO A 37 12.84 -3.91 5.86
CA PRO A 37 12.91 -3.86 4.41
C PRO A 37 13.34 -2.49 3.85
N TYR A 38 13.00 -1.39 4.54
CA TYR A 38 13.44 -0.05 4.11
C TYR A 38 14.93 0.17 4.33
N LEU A 39 15.47 -0.39 5.42
CA LEU A 39 16.92 -0.36 5.69
C LEU A 39 17.66 -1.19 4.63
N LEU A 40 17.20 -2.40 4.34
CA LEU A 40 17.80 -3.26 3.32
C LEU A 40 17.75 -2.61 1.93
N SER A 41 16.62 -1.96 1.59
CA SER A 41 16.47 -1.23 0.34
C SER A 41 17.49 -0.09 0.20
N ASP A 42 17.78 0.62 1.30
CA ASP A 42 18.77 1.70 1.32
C ASP A 42 20.19 1.19 1.07
N TYR A 43 20.59 0.08 1.72
CA TYR A 43 21.88 -0.55 1.46
C TYR A 43 21.99 -1.07 0.02
N TRP A 44 20.98 -1.83 -0.42
CA TRP A 44 20.95 -2.43 -1.74
C TRP A 44 20.99 -1.37 -2.86
N ALA A 45 20.15 -0.34 -2.77
CA ALA A 45 20.06 0.69 -3.81
C ALA A 45 21.30 1.62 -3.86
N ASN A 46 22.08 1.69 -2.77
CA ASN A 46 23.31 2.47 -2.71
C ASN A 46 24.59 1.66 -2.97
N ASP A 47 24.50 0.33 -3.09
CA ASP A 47 25.63 -0.50 -3.47
C ASP A 47 26.17 -0.14 -4.86
N ALA A 48 27.49 -0.06 -5.00
CA ALA A 48 28.13 0.38 -6.24
C ALA A 48 27.93 -0.60 -7.40
N VAL A 49 27.86 -1.90 -7.12
CA VAL A 49 27.61 -2.95 -8.12
C VAL A 49 26.16 -2.89 -8.57
N VAL A 50 25.22 -2.75 -7.65
CA VAL A 50 23.79 -2.58 -7.96
C VAL A 50 23.57 -1.33 -8.80
N ARG A 51 24.13 -0.18 -8.40
CA ARG A 51 24.00 1.08 -9.15
C ARG A 51 24.58 0.99 -10.56
N LYS A 52 25.71 0.29 -10.72
CA LYS A 52 26.29 0.01 -12.04
C LYS A 52 25.38 -0.89 -12.88
N ALA A 53 24.80 -1.93 -12.28
CA ALA A 53 23.92 -2.88 -12.96
C ALA A 53 22.59 -2.22 -13.39
N LEU A 54 22.06 -1.28 -12.60
CA LEU A 54 20.90 -0.46 -12.94
C LEU A 54 21.22 0.72 -13.85
N HIS A 55 22.46 0.83 -14.34
CA HIS A 55 22.92 1.92 -15.20
C HIS A 55 22.74 3.33 -14.62
N VAL A 56 22.82 3.48 -13.29
CA VAL A 56 22.83 4.81 -12.65
C VAL A 56 24.08 5.54 -13.09
N ARG A 57 23.92 6.68 -13.77
CA ARG A 57 25.05 7.50 -14.21
C ARG A 57 25.89 7.92 -13.02
N LYS A 58 27.21 7.78 -13.15
CA LYS A 58 28.15 8.25 -12.14
C LYS A 58 27.99 9.76 -11.96
N ASP A 59 28.16 10.22 -10.72
CA ASP A 59 28.17 11.63 -10.32
C ASP A 59 26.86 12.41 -10.52
N THR A 60 25.77 11.80 -11.03
CA THR A 60 24.47 12.50 -11.18
C THR A 60 23.57 12.38 -9.95
N VAL A 61 23.76 11.33 -9.16
CA VAL A 61 22.99 11.09 -7.93
C VAL A 61 24.01 10.73 -6.85
N GLN A 62 24.07 11.50 -5.77
CA GLN A 62 25.02 11.20 -4.69
C GLN A 62 24.58 9.93 -3.95
N ARG A 63 23.36 9.94 -3.42
CA ARG A 63 22.78 8.85 -2.64
C ARG A 63 21.32 8.65 -3.02
N TRP A 64 20.92 7.39 -3.20
CA TRP A 64 19.52 7.05 -3.30
C TRP A 64 18.87 7.18 -1.91
N ILE A 65 17.72 7.85 -1.86
CA ILE A 65 16.89 7.98 -0.66
C ILE A 65 15.47 7.57 -1.02
N ARG A 66 14.82 6.78 -0.14
CA ARG A 66 13.48 6.22 -0.39
C ARG A 66 12.42 7.30 -0.61
N CYS A 67 12.40 8.32 0.26
CA CYS A 67 11.45 9.43 0.20
C CYS A 67 12.20 10.74 0.44
N ASN A 68 12.17 11.65 -0.54
CA ASN A 68 12.73 12.99 -0.40
C ASN A 68 11.64 14.00 -0.02
N TYR A 69 11.49 14.27 1.27
CA TYR A 69 10.51 15.24 1.79
C TYR A 69 10.94 16.71 1.64
N ARG A 70 12.11 16.98 1.05
CA ARG A 70 12.63 18.34 0.81
C ARG A 70 12.46 18.80 -0.63
N LEU A 71 11.69 18.06 -1.43
CA LEU A 71 11.37 18.49 -2.79
C LEU A 71 10.51 19.76 -2.71
N ASP A 72 10.98 20.79 -3.40
CA ASP A 72 10.20 22.01 -3.57
C ASP A 72 9.06 21.72 -4.56
N TYR A 73 7.83 21.73 -4.05
CA TYR A 73 6.63 21.43 -4.82
C TYR A 73 5.45 22.24 -4.31
N ASN A 74 4.66 22.79 -5.24
CA ASN A 74 3.43 23.53 -4.93
C ASN A 74 2.23 22.58 -4.87
N SER A 75 1.61 22.46 -3.70
CA SER A 75 0.38 21.68 -3.51
C SER A 75 -0.86 22.45 -3.99
N ASP A 76 -1.03 22.57 -5.31
CA ASP A 76 -2.11 23.32 -5.97
C ASP A 76 -3.31 22.47 -6.39
N VAL A 77 -3.18 21.13 -6.37
CA VAL A 77 -4.27 20.18 -6.62
C VAL A 77 -4.79 19.62 -5.29
N SER A 78 -5.94 20.10 -4.85
CA SER A 78 -6.57 19.66 -3.59
C SER A 78 -7.37 18.35 -3.71
N SER A 79 -7.76 17.96 -4.93
CA SER A 79 -8.53 16.74 -5.16
C SER A 79 -8.38 16.21 -6.59
N SER A 80 -8.34 14.88 -6.72
CA SER A 80 -8.38 14.18 -8.01
C SER A 80 -9.80 14.02 -8.58
N PHE A 81 -10.83 14.50 -7.87
CA PHE A 81 -12.25 14.29 -8.21
C PHE A 81 -12.59 14.69 -9.65
N GLN A 82 -12.28 15.94 -10.04
CA GLN A 82 -12.62 16.46 -11.37
C GLN A 82 -11.89 15.70 -12.48
N TYR A 83 -10.65 15.27 -12.23
CA TYR A 83 -9.89 14.46 -13.18
C TYR A 83 -10.50 13.07 -13.35
N HIS A 84 -10.98 12.44 -12.27
CA HIS A 84 -11.63 11.15 -12.37
C HIS A 84 -12.99 11.23 -13.08
N VAL A 85 -13.77 12.29 -12.85
CA VAL A 85 -15.02 12.55 -13.60
C VAL A 85 -14.70 12.68 -15.09
N TYR A 86 -13.71 13.50 -15.46
CA TYR A 86 -13.29 13.66 -16.85
C TYR A 86 -12.88 12.33 -17.50
N LEU A 87 -12.03 11.53 -16.86
CA LEU A 87 -11.61 10.23 -17.40
C LEU A 87 -12.78 9.24 -17.52
N SER A 88 -13.73 9.29 -16.58
CA SER A 88 -14.95 8.48 -16.66
C SER A 88 -15.80 8.85 -17.89
N THR A 89 -15.87 10.13 -18.29
CA THR A 89 -16.58 10.54 -19.53
C THR A 89 -15.93 10.01 -20.81
N LYS A 90 -14.65 9.60 -20.75
CA LYS A 90 -13.93 8.98 -21.86
C LYS A 90 -14.10 7.46 -21.92
N GLY A 91 -14.80 6.86 -20.95
CA GLY A 91 -15.03 5.42 -20.88
C GLY A 91 -13.83 4.61 -20.37
N TYR A 92 -12.86 5.26 -19.69
CA TYR A 92 -11.77 4.53 -19.07
C TYR A 92 -12.25 3.77 -17.83
N ARG A 93 -12.05 2.45 -17.83
CA ARG A 93 -12.23 1.62 -16.63
C ARG A 93 -11.24 2.04 -15.54
N SER A 94 -11.69 2.03 -14.29
CA SER A 94 -10.83 2.29 -13.13
C SER A 94 -10.95 1.18 -12.08
N LEU A 95 -9.85 0.98 -11.37
CA LEU A 95 -9.77 0.17 -10.16
C LEU A 95 -9.34 1.09 -9.02
N ILE A 96 -10.16 1.14 -7.99
CA ILE A 96 -9.83 1.81 -6.73
C ILE A 96 -9.78 0.71 -5.69
N TYR A 97 -8.67 0.60 -4.96
CA TYR A 97 -8.59 -0.36 -3.89
C TYR A 97 -7.94 0.22 -2.65
N SER A 98 -8.29 -0.33 -1.49
CA SER A 98 -7.78 0.12 -0.19
C SER A 98 -7.49 -1.08 0.70
N GLY A 99 -6.36 -1.06 1.41
CA GLY A 99 -6.21 -1.90 2.60
C GLY A 99 -7.19 -1.42 3.67
N ASP A 100 -7.97 -2.32 4.26
CA ASP A 100 -9.00 -1.92 5.22
C ASP A 100 -8.45 -1.61 6.63
N HIS A 101 -7.17 -1.87 6.89
CA HIS A 101 -6.46 -1.49 8.11
C HIS A 101 -5.60 -0.21 7.92
N ASP A 102 -5.67 0.45 6.76
CA ASP A 102 -4.97 1.73 6.57
C ASP A 102 -5.65 2.85 7.38
N MET A 103 -4.87 3.54 8.22
CA MET A 103 -5.32 4.72 8.95
C MET A 103 -4.89 6.05 8.29
N VAL A 104 -3.94 6.03 7.36
CA VAL A 104 -3.45 7.23 6.66
C VAL A 104 -4.45 7.66 5.60
N VAL A 105 -4.92 6.71 4.78
CA VAL A 105 -5.98 6.92 3.79
C VAL A 105 -7.06 5.85 3.98
N PRO A 106 -7.91 6.00 5.01
CA PRO A 106 -8.84 4.95 5.40
C PRO A 106 -9.87 4.66 4.30
N SER A 107 -10.22 3.38 4.16
CA SER A 107 -11.19 2.90 3.16
C SER A 107 -12.54 3.63 3.22
N MET A 108 -12.96 4.11 4.40
CA MET A 108 -14.16 4.91 4.59
C MET A 108 -14.09 6.26 3.86
N GLY A 109 -12.92 6.91 3.85
CA GLY A 109 -12.68 8.16 3.12
C GLY A 109 -12.76 7.94 1.61
N THR A 110 -12.13 6.87 1.12
CA THR A 110 -12.24 6.44 -0.28
C THR A 110 -13.68 6.18 -0.67
N GLN A 111 -14.45 5.47 0.15
CA GLN A 111 -15.87 5.22 -0.11
C GLN A 111 -16.71 6.51 -0.12
N ALA A 112 -16.41 7.48 0.75
CA ALA A 112 -17.08 8.78 0.73
C ALA A 112 -16.80 9.55 -0.57
N TRP A 113 -15.54 9.54 -1.02
CA TRP A 113 -15.14 10.12 -2.30
C TRP A 113 -15.84 9.43 -3.48
N ILE A 114 -15.93 8.10 -3.47
CA ILE A 114 -16.65 7.33 -4.51
C ILE A 114 -18.13 7.68 -4.53
N ARG A 115 -18.79 7.77 -3.37
CA ARG A 115 -20.20 8.16 -3.28
C ARG A 115 -20.45 9.55 -3.86
N ALA A 116 -19.52 10.48 -3.69
CA ALA A 116 -19.62 11.84 -4.24
C ALA A 116 -19.61 11.86 -5.79
N LEU A 117 -19.05 10.84 -6.46
CA LEU A 117 -19.09 10.73 -7.93
C LEU A 117 -20.50 10.42 -8.47
N ASN A 118 -21.40 9.90 -7.62
CA ASN A 118 -22.81 9.65 -7.93
C ASN A 118 -23.06 8.72 -9.14
N TYR A 119 -22.22 7.70 -9.34
CA TYR A 119 -22.48 6.64 -10.30
C TYR A 119 -23.40 5.56 -9.71
N SER A 120 -24.28 5.02 -10.55
CA SER A 120 -25.18 3.91 -10.17
C SER A 120 -24.38 2.64 -9.87
N ILE A 121 -24.81 1.90 -8.86
CA ILE A 121 -24.22 0.60 -8.50
C ILE A 121 -24.69 -0.45 -9.52
N VAL A 122 -23.76 -1.26 -10.01
CA VAL A 122 -24.02 -2.38 -10.94
C VAL A 122 -24.06 -3.70 -10.19
N GLU A 123 -23.00 -4.01 -9.44
CA GLU A 123 -22.99 -5.11 -8.47
C GLU A 123 -22.80 -4.52 -7.07
N ASP A 124 -23.73 -4.85 -6.16
CA ASP A 124 -23.68 -4.36 -4.79
C ASP A 124 -22.58 -5.07 -3.96
N TRP A 125 -22.33 -4.50 -2.78
CA TRP A 125 -21.27 -4.88 -1.86
C TRP A 125 -21.29 -6.38 -1.54
N ARG A 126 -20.24 -7.08 -1.96
CA ARG A 126 -20.08 -8.52 -1.75
C ARG A 126 -18.64 -8.87 -1.43
N SER A 127 -18.44 -9.98 -0.74
CA SER A 127 -17.09 -10.50 -0.53
C SER A 127 -16.50 -11.05 -1.83
N TRP A 128 -15.18 -10.92 -1.96
CA TRP A 128 -14.39 -11.62 -2.97
C TRP A 128 -13.39 -12.55 -2.29
N HIS A 129 -13.03 -13.64 -2.97
CA HIS A 129 -12.33 -14.75 -2.36
C HIS A 129 -11.05 -15.13 -3.09
N VAL A 130 -10.06 -15.54 -2.30
CA VAL A 130 -8.79 -16.11 -2.73
C VAL A 130 -8.58 -17.38 -1.93
N ASP A 131 -8.37 -18.52 -2.62
CA ASP A 131 -8.13 -19.83 -2.00
C ASP A 131 -9.15 -20.21 -0.91
N GLY A 132 -10.43 -19.90 -1.16
CA GLY A 132 -11.54 -20.19 -0.23
C GLY A 132 -11.63 -19.26 0.98
N GLN A 133 -10.77 -18.26 1.11
CA GLN A 133 -10.79 -17.25 2.16
C GLN A 133 -11.29 -15.90 1.64
N VAL A 134 -11.90 -15.10 2.51
CA VAL A 134 -12.32 -13.73 2.17
C VAL A 134 -11.07 -12.85 1.98
N GLY A 135 -10.81 -12.46 0.73
CA GLY A 135 -9.74 -11.53 0.36
C GLY A 135 -10.13 -10.07 0.63
N GLY A 136 -11.42 -9.78 0.68
CA GLY A 136 -11.99 -8.48 1.01
C GLY A 136 -13.40 -8.32 0.47
N TYR A 137 -13.82 -7.09 0.22
CA TYR A 137 -15.14 -6.76 -0.33
C TYR A 137 -15.03 -5.91 -1.59
N THR A 138 -16.00 -6.02 -2.49
CA THR A 138 -16.01 -5.33 -3.78
C THR A 138 -17.39 -4.79 -4.13
N ARG A 139 -17.42 -3.76 -4.96
CA ARG A 139 -18.62 -3.15 -5.57
C ARG A 139 -18.25 -2.55 -6.93
N THR A 140 -19.16 -2.65 -7.90
CA THR A 140 -18.95 -2.10 -9.25
C THR A 140 -19.97 -1.00 -9.57
N TYR A 141 -19.59 -0.10 -10.48
CA TYR A 141 -20.35 1.10 -10.82
C TYR A 141 -20.56 1.25 -12.33
N SER A 142 -21.59 1.99 -12.71
CA SER A 142 -22.04 2.14 -14.11
C SER A 142 -21.03 2.82 -15.04
N ASN A 143 -20.03 3.53 -14.50
CA ASN A 143 -18.91 4.08 -15.26
C ASN A 143 -17.78 3.06 -15.51
N GLY A 144 -17.95 1.79 -15.15
CA GLY A 144 -16.91 0.76 -15.27
C GLY A 144 -15.87 0.79 -14.14
N MET A 145 -16.12 1.53 -13.06
CA MET A 145 -15.26 1.54 -11.88
C MET A 145 -15.50 0.30 -11.01
N THR A 146 -14.42 -0.30 -10.54
CA THR A 146 -14.42 -1.34 -9.50
C THR A 146 -13.80 -0.77 -8.23
N PHE A 147 -14.50 -0.87 -7.10
CA PHE A 147 -13.93 -0.59 -5.79
C PHE A 147 -13.74 -1.89 -5.03
N ALA A 148 -12.56 -2.10 -4.44
CA ALA A 148 -12.27 -3.27 -3.64
C ALA A 148 -11.50 -2.95 -2.35
N THR A 149 -11.83 -3.61 -1.25
CA THR A 149 -10.96 -3.65 -0.07
C THR A 149 -10.07 -4.89 -0.12
N VAL A 150 -8.90 -4.81 0.51
CA VAL A 150 -8.03 -5.96 0.80
C VAL A 150 -8.03 -6.15 2.32
N LYS A 151 -8.52 -7.31 2.78
CA LYS A 151 -8.77 -7.58 4.19
C LYS A 151 -7.48 -7.76 4.98
N GLY A 152 -7.32 -7.01 6.06
CA GLY A 152 -6.15 -7.04 6.93
C GLY A 152 -4.90 -6.41 6.32
N ALA A 153 -5.06 -5.58 5.28
CA ALA A 153 -3.96 -4.87 4.64
C ALA A 153 -3.90 -3.41 5.10
N GLY A 154 -2.69 -2.90 5.34
CA GLY A 154 -2.44 -1.48 5.61
C GLY A 154 -2.29 -0.63 4.33
N HIS A 155 -1.65 0.54 4.46
CA HIS A 155 -1.49 1.51 3.36
C HIS A 155 -0.80 0.91 2.13
N ILE A 156 0.30 0.17 2.33
CA ILE A 156 0.97 -0.59 1.28
C ILE A 156 0.37 -1.99 1.27
N ALA A 157 -0.81 -2.14 0.66
CA ALA A 157 -1.57 -3.38 0.76
C ALA A 157 -0.80 -4.63 0.31
N VAL A 158 0.00 -4.51 -0.76
CA VAL A 158 0.82 -5.61 -1.30
C VAL A 158 1.93 -6.08 -0.35
N ALA A 159 2.41 -5.22 0.55
CA ALA A 159 3.40 -5.61 1.56
C ALA A 159 2.80 -6.55 2.62
N HIS A 160 1.50 -6.39 2.91
CA HIS A 160 0.78 -7.19 3.91
C HIS A 160 0.09 -8.41 3.30
N LYS A 161 -0.46 -8.25 2.09
CA LYS A 161 -1.35 -9.20 1.40
C LYS A 161 -0.96 -9.36 -0.07
N PRO A 162 0.25 -9.90 -0.37
CA PRO A 162 0.79 -9.95 -1.73
C PRO A 162 -0.02 -10.86 -2.66
N LEU A 163 -0.51 -11.99 -2.16
CA LEU A 163 -1.31 -12.94 -2.93
C LEU A 163 -2.65 -12.31 -3.34
N GLU A 164 -3.37 -11.74 -2.38
CA GLU A 164 -4.66 -11.09 -2.58
C GLU A 164 -4.53 -9.91 -3.54
N CYS A 165 -3.50 -9.07 -3.37
CA CYS A 165 -3.23 -7.97 -4.29
C CYS A 165 -2.90 -8.46 -5.71
N SER A 166 -2.13 -9.55 -5.84
CA SER A 166 -1.84 -10.13 -7.16
C SER A 166 -3.09 -10.69 -7.83
N VAL A 167 -3.98 -11.35 -7.09
CA VAL A 167 -5.22 -11.90 -7.63
C VAL A 167 -6.15 -10.77 -8.06
N LEU A 168 -6.30 -9.75 -7.21
CA LEU A 168 -7.09 -8.56 -7.50
C LEU A 168 -6.62 -7.89 -8.80
N PHE A 169 -5.31 -7.66 -8.95
CA PHE A 169 -4.74 -7.06 -10.16
C PHE A 169 -4.96 -7.91 -11.41
N LYS A 170 -4.67 -9.22 -11.33
CA LYS A 170 -4.81 -10.16 -12.46
C LYS A 170 -6.26 -10.27 -12.92
N ARG A 171 -7.20 -10.45 -11.99
CA ARG A 171 -8.63 -10.53 -12.32
C ARG A 171 -9.09 -9.23 -12.96
N TRP A 172 -8.73 -8.08 -12.39
CA TRP A 172 -9.13 -6.80 -12.96
C TRP A 172 -8.58 -6.61 -14.39
N ILE A 173 -7.29 -6.84 -14.65
CA ILE A 173 -6.72 -6.62 -15.99
C ILE A 173 -7.27 -7.61 -17.03
N ASN A 174 -7.59 -8.84 -16.62
CA ASN A 174 -8.22 -9.85 -17.47
C ASN A 174 -9.74 -9.68 -17.63
N GLN A 175 -10.33 -8.68 -16.97
CA GLN A 175 -11.78 -8.46 -16.93
C GLN A 175 -12.57 -9.61 -16.30
N GLU A 176 -11.94 -10.33 -15.38
CA GLU A 176 -12.57 -11.35 -14.57
C GLU A 176 -13.23 -10.73 -13.32
N PRO A 177 -14.37 -11.25 -12.86
CA PRO A 177 -14.97 -10.82 -11.60
C PRO A 177 -14.02 -11.06 -10.43
N LEU A 178 -13.99 -10.11 -9.48
CA LEU A 178 -13.37 -10.34 -8.17
C LEU A 178 -14.17 -11.35 -7.37
#